data_AF-R1G7A8-F1
#
_entry.id   AF-R1G7A8-F1
#
_cell.length_a   1.000
_cell.length_b   1.000
_cell.length_c   1.000
_cell.angle_alpha   90.00
_cell.angle_beta   90.00
_cell.angle_gamma   90.00
#
_symmetry.space_group_name_H-M   'P 1'
#
loop_
_entity.id
_entity.type
_entity.pdbx_description
1 polymer ?
#
loop_
_entity_poly.entity_id
_entity_poly.type
_entity_poly.pdbx_seq_one_letter_code
_entity_poly.pdbx_strand_id
1 'polypeptide(L)'
;MVLTVVGALVAGTAGAGPVAGADTPAGTASDRARVLTIVQTGTPGVARAAEIALAGSDADVAEFLRTGEAAVRVQDDRVRVGQLISVGGRGLREAAQAALNGTPADVTAFLETGWRAPLEQDMRVRVGQIMSTGGRGVREAAQAALSGTAEDVWQFLATGQFAPAERDNRVLVGRIMAVGGPNVQQAAQIALSGTADDVKEFLRSGQYLARARDQETTSVAQLAALAKESGEQATRETEAAKEASARAVEASRLAKEAAQRAAQETEAAKNDAGRAAEAAGRAADSAG
;
A
#
# COMPACT_ATOMS: atom_id res chain seq x y z
N MET A 1 -48.39 26.66 -108.59
CA MET A 1 -47.94 25.42 -109.24
C MET A 1 -47.32 24.55 -108.14
N VAL A 2 -48.15 23.85 -107.37
CA VAL A 2 -48.51 22.42 -107.51
C VAL A 2 -47.32 21.47 -107.26
N LEU A 3 -47.55 20.61 -106.26
CA LEU A 3 -47.04 19.25 -106.01
C LEU A 3 -45.95 18.97 -104.95
N THR A 4 -46.48 18.56 -103.80
CA THR A 4 -46.09 17.54 -102.82
C THR A 4 -45.49 16.22 -103.38
N VAL A 5 -44.76 15.49 -102.50
CA VAL A 5 -44.70 14.00 -102.30
C VAL A 5 -43.26 13.42 -102.31
N VAL A 6 -42.65 13.13 -101.13
CA VAL A 6 -42.48 11.83 -100.40
C VAL A 6 -41.35 10.91 -100.94
N GLY A 7 -40.51 10.36 -100.05
CA GLY A 7 -39.80 9.09 -100.34
C GLY A 7 -38.52 8.73 -99.56
N ALA A 8 -38.64 8.45 -98.26
CA ALA A 8 -38.12 7.27 -97.53
C ALA A 8 -36.75 6.56 -97.86
N LEU A 9 -35.92 6.46 -96.80
CA LEU A 9 -35.38 5.22 -96.16
C LEU A 9 -34.05 4.52 -96.63
N VAL A 10 -33.02 4.70 -95.77
CA VAL A 10 -32.09 3.73 -95.10
C VAL A 10 -30.94 2.98 -95.83
N ALA A 11 -29.79 3.08 -95.14
CA ALA A 11 -28.62 2.20 -94.97
C ALA A 11 -27.57 2.03 -96.08
N GLY A 12 -26.36 2.50 -95.76
CA GLY A 12 -25.10 2.10 -96.38
C GLY A 12 -23.95 2.42 -95.43
N THR A 13 -23.41 1.38 -94.81
CA THR A 13 -22.33 1.33 -93.82
C THR A 13 -21.02 1.99 -94.26
N ALA A 14 -20.39 2.80 -93.40
CA ALA A 14 -19.00 3.21 -93.58
C ALA A 14 -18.24 3.26 -92.24
N GLY A 15 -17.31 2.32 -92.09
CA GLY A 15 -15.93 2.56 -91.66
C GLY A 15 -15.68 3.12 -90.26
N ALA A 16 -15.36 2.22 -89.33
CA ALA A 16 -14.63 2.55 -88.11
C ALA A 16 -13.11 2.66 -88.38
N GLY A 17 -12.48 3.68 -87.79
CA GLY A 17 -11.08 3.64 -87.32
C GLY A 17 -10.22 4.87 -87.67
N PRO A 18 -9.31 5.35 -86.79
CA PRO A 18 -9.10 5.02 -85.38
C PRO A 18 -9.37 6.22 -84.44
N VAL A 19 -10.04 5.96 -83.32
CA VAL A 19 -9.89 6.79 -82.12
C VAL A 19 -8.50 6.51 -81.56
N ALA A 20 -7.69 7.55 -81.46
CA ALA A 20 -6.41 7.50 -80.77
C ALA A 20 -6.62 6.87 -79.39
N GLY A 21 -5.90 5.78 -79.13
CA GLY A 21 -5.80 5.21 -77.80
C GLY A 21 -5.27 6.29 -76.86
N ALA A 22 -6.06 6.63 -75.85
CA ALA A 22 -5.49 7.21 -74.66
C ALA A 22 -4.56 6.14 -74.08
N ASP A 23 -3.26 6.38 -74.18
CA ASP A 23 -2.27 5.65 -73.40
C ASP A 23 -2.60 5.89 -71.92
N THR A 24 -3.35 4.98 -71.30
CA THR A 24 -3.36 4.87 -69.85
C THR A 24 -1.91 4.55 -69.46
N PRO A 25 -1.24 5.38 -68.64
CA PRO A 25 0.12 5.06 -68.24
C PRO A 25 0.05 3.75 -67.47
N ALA A 26 0.76 2.72 -67.91
CA ALA A 26 0.80 1.40 -67.26
C ALA A 26 1.19 1.45 -65.76
N GLY A 27 1.65 2.61 -65.26
CA GLY A 27 1.90 2.88 -63.85
C GLY A 27 0.66 3.04 -62.97
N THR A 28 -0.50 3.51 -63.46
CA THR A 28 -1.61 3.92 -62.56
C THR A 28 -2.31 2.73 -61.88
N ALA A 29 -2.57 1.64 -62.60
CA ALA A 29 -3.12 0.41 -62.03
C ALA A 29 -2.15 -0.26 -61.04
N SER A 30 -0.84 -0.21 -61.33
CA SER A 30 0.20 -0.70 -60.44
C SER A 30 0.33 0.15 -59.17
N ASP A 31 0.25 1.48 -59.31
CA ASP A 31 0.33 2.43 -58.19
C ASP A 31 -0.89 2.32 -57.27
N ARG A 32 -2.10 2.15 -57.82
CA ARG A 32 -3.29 1.87 -57.01
C ARG A 32 -3.17 0.56 -56.22
N ALA A 33 -2.61 -0.49 -56.83
CA ALA A 33 -2.34 -1.75 -56.11
C ALA A 33 -1.31 -1.57 -54.98
N ARG A 34 -0.29 -0.72 -55.18
CA ARG A 34 0.68 -0.35 -54.14
C ARG A 34 0.01 0.41 -53.00
N VAL A 35 -0.82 1.41 -53.28
CA VAL A 35 -1.53 2.16 -52.24
C VAL A 35 -2.52 1.26 -51.48
N LEU A 36 -3.19 0.31 -52.15
CA LEU A 36 -4.04 -0.67 -51.47
C LEU A 36 -3.24 -1.54 -50.48
N THR A 37 -2.01 -1.92 -50.83
CA THR A 37 -1.12 -2.63 -49.90
C THR A 37 -0.78 -1.76 -48.69
N ILE A 38 -0.58 -0.46 -48.89
CA ILE A 38 -0.33 0.51 -47.81
C ILE A 38 -1.56 0.69 -46.92
N VAL A 39 -2.79 0.66 -47.45
CA VAL A 39 -4.01 0.64 -46.61
C VAL A 39 -4.02 -0.56 -45.66
N GLN A 40 -3.61 -1.74 -46.15
CA GLN A 40 -3.67 -2.97 -45.37
C GLN A 40 -2.55 -3.12 -44.33
N THR A 41 -1.38 -2.55 -44.61
CA THR A 41 -0.15 -2.77 -43.81
C THR A 41 0.40 -1.52 -43.15
N GLY A 42 -0.10 -0.35 -43.55
CA GLY A 42 0.35 0.95 -43.09
C GLY A 42 0.03 1.20 -41.63
N THR A 43 0.77 2.15 -41.05
CA THR A 43 0.46 2.70 -39.73
C THR A 43 -0.88 3.45 -39.78
N PRO A 44 -1.61 3.63 -38.66
CA PRO A 44 -3.00 4.09 -38.70
C PRO A 44 -3.25 5.38 -39.50
N GLY A 45 -2.36 6.38 -39.39
CA GLY A 45 -2.44 7.60 -40.18
C GLY A 45 -2.10 7.36 -41.65
N VAL A 46 -1.03 6.59 -41.92
CA VAL A 46 -0.60 6.25 -43.29
C VAL A 46 -1.67 5.45 -44.04
N ALA A 47 -2.30 4.47 -43.38
CA ALA A 47 -3.39 3.68 -43.95
C ALA A 47 -4.60 4.57 -44.29
N ARG A 48 -4.98 5.47 -43.38
CA ARG A 48 -6.07 6.42 -43.62
C ARG A 48 -5.76 7.42 -44.74
N ALA A 49 -4.52 7.90 -44.84
CA ALA A 49 -4.09 8.78 -45.93
C ALA A 49 -4.08 8.04 -47.27
N ALA A 50 -3.69 6.77 -47.28
CA ALA A 50 -3.75 5.90 -48.45
C ALA A 50 -5.20 5.63 -48.92
N GLU A 51 -6.14 5.44 -47.98
CA GLU A 51 -7.58 5.31 -48.30
C GLU A 51 -8.13 6.57 -49.00
N ILE A 52 -7.77 7.75 -48.49
CA ILE A 52 -8.17 9.04 -49.07
C ILE A 52 -7.59 9.18 -50.49
N ALA A 53 -6.31 8.83 -50.69
CA ALA A 53 -5.68 8.88 -52.00
C ALA A 53 -6.32 7.91 -53.00
N LEU A 54 -6.67 6.69 -52.57
CA LEU A 54 -7.36 5.70 -53.42
C LEU A 54 -8.75 6.14 -53.87
N ALA A 55 -9.47 6.86 -53.00
CA ALA A 55 -10.77 7.43 -53.33
C ALA A 55 -10.67 8.63 -54.30
N GLY A 56 -9.47 9.15 -54.53
CA GLY A 56 -9.19 10.28 -55.42
C GLY A 56 -8.79 9.89 -56.84
N SER A 57 -8.19 10.86 -57.53
CA SER A 57 -7.67 10.73 -58.90
C SER A 57 -6.33 9.98 -58.93
N ASP A 58 -5.90 9.55 -60.12
CA ASP A 58 -4.58 8.95 -60.30
C ASP A 58 -3.43 9.92 -59.94
N ALA A 59 -3.66 11.23 -60.05
CA ALA A 59 -2.72 12.25 -59.59
C ALA A 59 -2.60 12.28 -58.05
N ASP A 60 -3.72 12.06 -57.33
CA ASP A 60 -3.71 11.98 -55.86
C ASP A 60 -2.97 10.73 -55.37
N VAL A 61 -3.14 9.61 -56.06
CA VAL A 61 -2.40 8.36 -55.83
C VAL A 61 -0.89 8.57 -56.05
N ALA A 62 -0.52 9.20 -57.17
CA ALA A 62 0.87 9.48 -57.49
C ALA A 62 1.50 10.46 -56.48
N GLU A 63 0.78 11.50 -56.07
CA GLU A 63 1.26 12.47 -55.08
C GLU A 63 1.43 11.84 -53.69
N PHE A 64 0.49 11.00 -53.27
CA PHE A 64 0.60 10.25 -52.03
C PHE A 64 1.85 9.36 -52.01
N LEU A 65 2.09 8.60 -53.07
CA LEU A 65 3.29 7.75 -53.19
C LEU A 65 4.58 8.57 -53.27
N ARG A 66 4.54 9.79 -53.82
CA ARG A 66 5.72 10.64 -54.00
C ARG A 66 6.12 11.35 -52.70
N THR A 67 5.16 11.86 -51.93
CA THR A 67 5.43 12.71 -50.75
C THR A 67 4.50 12.43 -49.57
N GLY A 68 3.23 12.12 -49.83
CA GLY A 68 2.19 12.01 -48.81
C GLY A 68 2.44 10.89 -47.80
N GLU A 69 2.90 9.73 -48.26
CA GLU A 69 3.19 8.59 -47.38
C GLU A 69 4.26 8.94 -46.35
N ALA A 70 5.39 9.51 -46.79
CA ALA A 70 6.50 9.90 -45.93
C ALA A 70 6.07 10.99 -44.93
N ALA A 71 5.30 11.98 -45.38
CA ALA A 71 4.84 13.07 -44.52
C ALA A 71 3.93 12.56 -43.39
N VAL A 72 3.00 11.64 -43.69
CA VAL A 72 2.07 11.08 -42.70
C VAL A 72 2.77 10.07 -41.78
N ARG A 73 3.72 9.28 -42.31
CA ARG A 73 4.54 8.35 -41.51
C ARG A 73 5.27 9.05 -40.37
N VAL A 74 5.82 10.24 -40.62
CA VAL A 74 6.48 11.05 -39.59
C VAL A 74 5.53 11.45 -38.46
N GLN A 75 4.27 11.75 -38.78
CA GLN A 75 3.27 12.09 -37.76
C GLN A 75 2.92 10.87 -36.90
N ASP A 76 2.71 9.72 -37.53
CA ASP A 76 2.46 8.46 -36.81
C ASP A 76 3.64 8.07 -35.92
N ASP A 77 4.87 8.21 -36.41
CA ASP A 77 6.07 7.92 -35.63
C ASP A 77 6.20 8.87 -34.43
N ARG A 78 5.92 10.17 -34.60
CA ARG A 78 5.90 11.12 -33.47
C ARG A 78 4.85 10.76 -32.42
N VAL A 79 3.68 10.27 -32.83
CA VAL A 79 2.65 9.77 -31.89
C VAL A 79 3.17 8.55 -31.12
N ARG A 80 3.84 7.60 -31.78
CA ARG A 80 4.44 6.43 -31.12
C ARG A 80 5.51 6.81 -30.11
N VAL A 81 6.39 7.77 -30.45
CA VAL A 81 7.36 8.31 -29.50
C VAL A 81 6.66 8.96 -28.30
N GLY A 82 5.58 9.72 -28.55
CA GLY A 82 4.73 10.27 -27.48
C GLY A 82 4.14 9.22 -26.55
N GLN A 83 3.74 8.05 -27.06
CA GLN A 83 3.25 6.94 -26.24
C GLN A 83 4.36 6.33 -25.36
N LEU A 84 5.58 6.22 -25.88
CA LEU A 84 6.74 5.73 -25.12
C LEU A 84 7.10 6.65 -23.95
N ILE A 85 6.86 7.96 -24.06
CA ILE A 85 7.04 8.92 -22.96
C ILE A 85 6.14 8.57 -21.78
N SER A 86 4.90 8.12 -22.01
CA SER A 86 3.93 7.86 -20.94
C SER A 86 4.27 6.64 -20.07
N VAL A 87 5.04 5.70 -20.62
CA VAL A 87 5.41 4.45 -19.92
C VAL A 87 6.88 4.44 -19.46
N GLY A 88 7.68 5.39 -19.92
CA GLY A 88 9.11 5.47 -19.67
C GLY A 88 9.51 6.11 -18.34
N GLY A 89 10.67 5.69 -17.84
CA GLY A 89 11.36 6.39 -16.76
C GLY A 89 11.91 7.75 -17.21
N ARG A 90 12.75 8.37 -16.39
CA ARG A 90 13.25 9.72 -16.67
C ARG A 90 14.13 9.73 -17.91
N GLY A 91 15.06 8.77 -18.03
CA GLY A 91 15.98 8.69 -19.16
C GLY A 91 15.26 8.48 -20.48
N LEU A 92 14.30 7.55 -20.53
CA LEU A 92 13.52 7.29 -21.73
C LEU A 92 12.69 8.51 -22.15
N ARG A 93 12.12 9.24 -21.19
CA ARG A 93 11.36 10.48 -21.47
C ARG A 93 12.24 11.59 -22.03
N GLU A 94 13.42 11.80 -21.47
CA GLU A 94 14.38 12.80 -21.95
C GLU A 94 14.85 12.47 -23.38
N ALA A 95 15.18 11.20 -23.66
CA ALA A 95 15.60 10.74 -24.98
C ALA A 95 14.48 10.84 -26.03
N ALA A 96 13.25 10.45 -25.67
CA ALA A 96 12.09 10.59 -26.53
C ALA A 96 11.78 12.06 -26.86
N GLN A 97 11.88 12.97 -25.88
CA GLN A 97 11.70 14.40 -26.10
C GLN A 97 12.78 14.97 -27.04
N ALA A 98 14.03 14.53 -26.90
CA ALA A 98 15.10 14.94 -27.79
C ALA A 98 14.82 14.50 -29.24
N ALA A 99 14.35 13.26 -29.44
CA ALA A 99 13.95 12.77 -30.75
C ALA A 99 12.78 13.57 -31.35
N LEU A 100 11.77 13.92 -30.53
CA LEU A 100 10.64 14.75 -30.96
C LEU A 100 11.05 16.19 -31.31
N ASN A 101 12.07 16.74 -30.66
CA ASN A 101 12.59 18.07 -30.99
C ASN A 101 13.51 18.06 -32.23
N GLY A 102 13.88 16.88 -32.72
CA GLY A 102 14.74 16.68 -33.87
C GLY A 102 14.02 16.54 -35.21
N THR A 103 14.77 16.04 -36.18
CA THR A 103 14.34 15.76 -37.55
C THR A 103 13.47 14.50 -37.62
N PRO A 104 12.73 14.27 -38.72
CA PRO A 104 12.08 12.99 -38.98
C PRO A 104 12.99 11.76 -38.81
N ALA A 105 14.26 11.88 -39.24
CA ALA A 105 15.23 10.79 -39.12
C ALA A 105 15.56 10.49 -37.64
N ASP A 106 15.59 11.50 -36.77
CA ASP A 106 15.83 11.32 -35.33
C ASP A 106 14.68 10.57 -34.66
N VAL A 107 13.42 10.86 -35.06
CA VAL A 107 12.24 10.14 -34.58
C VAL A 107 12.29 8.67 -34.99
N THR A 108 12.59 8.38 -36.26
CA THR A 108 12.71 7.00 -36.76
C THR A 108 13.86 6.26 -36.08
N ALA A 109 15.04 6.87 -35.99
CA ALA A 109 16.20 6.27 -35.32
C ALA A 109 15.92 5.95 -33.84
N PHE A 110 15.18 6.83 -33.15
CA PHE A 110 14.75 6.58 -31.78
C PHE A 110 13.83 5.36 -31.68
N LEU A 111 12.82 5.24 -32.55
CA LEU A 111 11.89 4.11 -32.55
C LEU A 111 12.57 2.78 -32.88
N GLU A 112 13.57 2.80 -33.76
CA GLU A 112 14.30 1.59 -34.17
C GLU A 112 15.20 1.06 -33.04
N THR A 113 16.03 1.93 -32.46
CA THR A 113 17.06 1.51 -31.49
C THR A 113 17.32 2.51 -30.36
N GLY A 114 17.07 3.80 -30.57
CA GLY A 114 17.46 4.86 -29.62
C GLY A 114 16.73 4.80 -28.26
N TRP A 115 15.61 4.09 -28.15
CA TRP A 115 14.92 3.87 -26.87
C TRP A 115 15.63 2.87 -25.94
N ARG A 116 16.48 1.98 -26.48
CA ARG A 116 17.01 0.83 -25.72
C ARG A 116 17.93 1.22 -24.57
N ALA A 117 18.95 2.03 -24.84
CA ALA A 117 19.91 2.45 -23.82
C ALA A 117 19.27 3.33 -22.72
N PRO A 118 18.42 4.31 -23.03
CA PRO A 118 17.67 5.06 -22.00
C PRO A 118 16.77 4.17 -21.13
N LEU A 119 16.09 3.19 -21.74
CA LEU A 119 15.27 2.23 -20.99
C LEU A 119 16.13 1.37 -20.06
N GLU A 120 17.27 0.86 -20.55
CA GLU A 120 18.20 0.10 -19.71
C GLU A 120 18.67 0.92 -18.51
N GLN A 121 19.03 2.19 -18.72
CA GLN A 121 19.45 3.08 -17.65
C GLN A 121 18.33 3.28 -16.61
N ASP A 122 17.10 3.50 -17.05
CA ASP A 122 15.93 3.61 -16.16
C ASP A 122 15.71 2.32 -15.36
N MET A 123 15.87 1.15 -15.99
CA MET A 123 15.78 -0.15 -15.32
C MET A 123 16.87 -0.32 -14.26
N ARG A 124 18.13 0.02 -14.58
CA ARG A 124 19.26 -0.05 -13.62
C ARG A 124 19.03 0.88 -12.42
N VAL A 125 18.50 2.09 -12.65
CA VAL A 125 18.10 2.99 -11.56
C VAL A 125 17.04 2.34 -10.68
N ARG A 126 16.02 1.71 -11.27
CA ARG A 126 14.97 1.01 -10.53
C ARG A 126 15.52 -0.17 -9.71
N VAL A 127 16.48 -0.93 -10.25
CA VAL A 127 17.18 -1.97 -9.49
C VAL A 127 17.95 -1.37 -8.31
N GLY A 128 18.65 -0.24 -8.52
CA GLY A 128 19.33 0.47 -7.44
C GLY A 128 18.39 0.92 -6.30
N GLN A 129 17.17 1.35 -6.64
CA GLN A 129 16.14 1.71 -5.66
C GLN A 129 15.61 0.49 -4.87
N ILE A 130 15.43 -0.65 -5.53
CA ILE A 130 15.06 -1.90 -4.86
C ILE A 130 16.19 -2.37 -3.95
N MET A 131 17.44 -2.28 -4.41
CA MET A 131 18.63 -2.64 -3.64
C MET A 131 18.76 -1.81 -2.35
N SER A 132 18.46 -0.50 -2.39
CA SER A 132 18.63 0.38 -1.22
C SER A 132 17.64 0.08 -0.09
N THR A 133 16.43 -0.38 -0.43
CA THR A 133 15.37 -0.70 0.54
C THR A 133 15.24 -2.19 0.83
N GLY A 134 15.80 -3.05 -0.01
CA GLY A 134 15.75 -4.50 0.10
C GLY A 134 16.54 -5.06 1.28
N GLY A 135 16.15 -6.28 1.68
CA GLY A 135 16.90 -7.11 2.61
C GLY A 135 18.21 -7.64 2.00
N ARG A 136 18.94 -8.44 2.77
CA ARG A 136 20.26 -8.94 2.35
C ARG A 136 20.19 -9.76 1.05
N GLY A 137 19.26 -10.71 0.96
CA GLY A 137 19.09 -11.54 -0.23
C GLY A 137 18.70 -10.71 -1.46
N VAL A 138 17.79 -9.74 -1.29
CA VAL A 138 17.41 -8.82 -2.37
C VAL A 138 18.60 -7.99 -2.84
N ARG A 139 19.44 -7.50 -1.92
CA ARG A 139 20.65 -6.74 -2.25
C ARG A 139 21.66 -7.56 -3.04
N GLU A 140 21.92 -8.79 -2.61
CA GLU A 140 22.82 -9.71 -3.31
C GLU A 140 22.32 -10.01 -4.73
N ALA A 141 21.02 -10.28 -4.89
CA ALA A 141 20.40 -10.51 -6.20
C ALA A 141 20.41 -9.26 -7.09
N ALA A 142 20.14 -8.08 -6.53
CA ALA A 142 20.19 -6.81 -7.26
C ALA A 142 21.61 -6.49 -7.72
N GLN A 143 22.62 -6.71 -6.88
CA GLN A 143 24.03 -6.50 -7.23
C GLN A 143 24.46 -7.43 -8.37
N ALA A 144 24.04 -8.70 -8.34
CA ALA A 144 24.29 -9.65 -9.42
C ALA A 144 23.67 -9.17 -10.74
N ALA A 145 22.41 -8.73 -10.71
CA ALA A 145 21.73 -8.19 -11.88
C ALA A 145 22.41 -6.93 -12.44
N LEU A 146 22.82 -6.00 -11.57
CA LEU A 146 23.53 -4.78 -11.98
C LEU A 146 24.91 -5.06 -12.57
N SER A 147 25.55 -6.16 -12.17
CA SER A 147 26.86 -6.58 -12.70
C SER A 147 26.74 -7.38 -14.00
N GLY A 148 25.51 -7.72 -14.41
CA GLY A 148 25.21 -8.48 -15.61
C GLY A 148 24.75 -7.64 -16.81
N THR A 149 24.09 -8.34 -17.73
CA THR A 149 23.53 -7.81 -18.97
C THR A 149 22.22 -7.06 -18.75
N ALA A 150 21.74 -6.36 -19.78
CA ALA A 150 20.41 -5.74 -19.76
C ALA A 150 19.29 -6.76 -19.49
N GLU A 151 19.45 -8.00 -19.97
CA GLU A 151 18.53 -9.10 -19.72
C GLU A 151 18.53 -9.49 -18.23
N ASP A 152 19.69 -9.54 -17.58
CA ASP A 152 19.78 -9.84 -16.14
C ASP A 152 19.07 -8.77 -15.28
N VAL A 153 19.22 -7.50 -15.65
CA VAL A 153 18.50 -6.38 -15.02
C VAL A 153 16.99 -6.54 -15.21
N TRP A 154 16.55 -6.89 -16.43
CA TRP A 154 15.14 -7.11 -16.72
C TRP A 154 14.57 -8.30 -15.95
N GLN A 155 15.26 -9.45 -15.94
CA GLN A 155 14.85 -10.66 -15.23
C GLN A 155 14.73 -10.42 -13.72
N PHE A 156 15.65 -9.65 -13.13
CA PHE A 156 15.56 -9.27 -11.72
C PHE A 156 14.31 -8.45 -11.43
N LEU A 157 14.01 -7.44 -12.25
CA LEU A 157 12.81 -6.60 -12.10
C LEU A 157 11.53 -7.41 -12.31
N ALA A 158 11.53 -8.33 -13.29
CA ALA A 158 10.39 -9.15 -13.65
C ALA A 158 10.07 -10.20 -12.58
N THR A 159 11.07 -10.92 -12.07
CA THR A 159 10.84 -12.04 -11.13
C THR A 159 11.94 -12.23 -10.08
N GLY A 160 13.20 -11.89 -10.38
CA GLY A 160 14.35 -12.28 -9.57
C GLY A 160 14.40 -11.69 -8.14
N GLN A 161 13.69 -10.59 -7.88
CA GLN A 161 13.64 -9.97 -6.55
C GLN A 161 12.73 -10.70 -5.53
N PHE A 162 11.72 -11.45 -5.98
CA PHE A 162 10.63 -11.88 -5.09
C PHE A 162 11.02 -13.03 -4.14
N ALA A 163 11.69 -14.06 -4.66
CA ALA A 163 12.12 -15.18 -3.82
C ALA A 163 13.16 -14.77 -2.75
N PRO A 164 14.18 -13.94 -3.06
CA PRO A 164 15.05 -13.38 -2.04
C PRO A 164 14.31 -12.52 -1.01
N ALA A 165 13.35 -11.69 -1.44
CA ALA A 165 12.53 -10.88 -0.54
C ALA A 165 11.72 -11.74 0.44
N GLU A 166 11.13 -12.84 -0.03
CA GLU A 166 10.42 -13.77 0.85
C GLU A 166 11.35 -14.37 1.91
N ARG A 167 12.54 -14.82 1.51
CA ARG A 167 13.54 -15.37 2.45
C ARG A 167 13.97 -14.32 3.48
N ASP A 168 14.26 -13.10 3.04
CA ASP A 168 14.60 -11.98 3.92
C ASP A 168 13.47 -11.70 4.93
N ASN A 169 12.21 -11.69 4.48
CA ASN A 169 11.05 -11.48 5.34
C ASN A 169 10.89 -12.60 6.37
N ARG A 170 11.03 -13.87 5.97
CA ARG A 170 10.96 -15.01 6.90
C ARG A 170 12.07 -14.96 7.96
N VAL A 171 13.28 -14.56 7.58
CA VAL A 171 14.39 -14.31 8.53
C VAL A 171 14.03 -13.19 9.50
N LEU A 172 13.43 -12.09 9.02
CA LEU A 172 13.00 -10.99 9.88
C LEU A 172 11.92 -11.43 10.88
N VAL A 173 10.94 -12.23 10.45
CA VAL A 173 9.94 -12.81 11.34
C VAL A 173 10.58 -13.72 12.38
N GLY A 174 11.53 -14.57 12.01
CA GLY A 174 12.26 -15.41 12.96
C GLY A 174 13.01 -14.58 14.02
N ARG A 175 13.59 -13.44 13.65
CA ARG A 175 14.22 -12.51 14.60
C ARG A 175 13.21 -11.86 15.55
N ILE A 176 12.06 -11.43 15.04
CA ILE A 176 10.97 -10.86 15.85
C ILE A 176 10.44 -11.91 16.84
N MET A 177 10.26 -13.15 16.38
CA MET A 177 9.81 -14.28 17.19
C MET A 177 10.79 -14.54 18.35
N ALA A 178 12.09 -14.56 18.10
CA ALA A 178 13.12 -14.87 19.09
C ALA A 178 13.16 -13.89 20.29
N VAL A 179 12.75 -12.64 20.09
CA VAL A 179 12.74 -11.60 21.14
C VAL A 179 11.32 -11.21 21.59
N GLY A 180 10.29 -11.82 21.01
CA GLY A 180 8.89 -11.51 21.27
C GLY A 180 8.35 -12.20 22.52
N GLY A 181 7.29 -11.62 23.10
CA GLY A 181 6.51 -12.29 24.14
C GLY A 181 5.63 -13.42 23.57
N PRO A 182 4.87 -14.13 24.43
CA PRO A 182 4.11 -15.31 24.03
C PRO A 182 3.16 -15.10 22.85
N ASN A 183 2.44 -13.97 22.80
CA ASN A 183 1.53 -13.68 21.69
C ASN A 183 2.30 -13.37 20.41
N VAL A 184 3.42 -12.64 20.49
CA VAL A 184 4.28 -12.39 19.32
C VAL A 184 4.86 -13.69 18.78
N GLN A 185 5.30 -14.60 19.65
CA GLN A 185 5.83 -15.90 19.25
C GLN A 185 4.78 -16.74 18.52
N GLN A 186 3.57 -16.82 19.08
CA GLN A 186 2.46 -17.55 18.45
C GLN A 186 2.08 -16.95 17.09
N ALA A 187 1.92 -15.63 17.01
CA ALA A 187 1.55 -14.95 15.77
C ALA A 187 2.65 -15.10 14.70
N ALA A 188 3.92 -15.03 15.09
CA ALA A 188 5.05 -15.25 14.18
C ALA A 188 5.08 -16.70 13.67
N GLN A 189 4.81 -17.69 14.52
CA GLN A 189 4.76 -19.09 14.14
C GLN A 189 3.65 -19.34 13.11
N ILE A 190 2.46 -18.77 13.32
CA ILE A 190 1.34 -18.85 12.36
C ILE A 190 1.75 -18.26 11.02
N ALA A 191 2.36 -17.07 11.03
CA ALA A 191 2.82 -16.41 9.80
C ALA A 191 3.88 -17.23 9.06
N LEU A 192 4.85 -17.82 9.77
CA LEU A 192 5.90 -18.65 9.17
C LEU A 192 5.35 -19.96 8.58
N SER A 193 4.27 -20.52 9.15
CA SER A 193 3.59 -21.69 8.60
C SER A 193 2.66 -21.37 7.42
N GLY A 194 2.44 -20.09 7.12
CA GLY A 194 1.57 -19.62 6.04
C GLY A 194 2.31 -19.27 4.73
N THR A 195 1.59 -18.51 3.91
CA THR A 195 2.03 -17.97 2.62
C THR A 195 2.99 -16.79 2.78
N ALA A 196 3.62 -16.37 1.68
CA ALA A 196 4.45 -15.16 1.67
C ALA A 196 3.65 -13.90 2.07
N ASP A 197 2.35 -13.86 1.80
CA ASP A 197 1.50 -12.74 2.18
C ASP A 197 1.15 -12.75 3.67
N ASP A 198 1.00 -13.93 4.29
CA ASP A 198 0.85 -14.04 5.75
C ASP A 198 2.09 -13.50 6.50
N VAL A 199 3.28 -13.81 5.98
CA VAL A 199 4.55 -13.27 6.49
C VAL A 199 4.57 -11.74 6.36
N LYS A 200 4.18 -11.18 5.22
CA LYS A 200 4.12 -9.72 5.01
C LYS A 200 3.10 -9.07 5.94
N GLU A 201 1.92 -9.66 6.10
CA GLU A 201 0.88 -9.10 6.95
C GLU A 201 1.30 -9.09 8.42
N PHE A 202 1.94 -10.17 8.88
CA PHE A 202 2.55 -10.18 10.21
C PHE A 202 3.59 -9.07 10.39
N LEU A 203 4.50 -8.88 9.42
CA LEU A 203 5.50 -7.80 9.48
C LEU A 203 4.87 -6.41 9.45
N ARG A 204 3.78 -6.23 8.71
CA ARG A 204 3.08 -4.96 8.54
C ARG A 204 2.28 -4.56 9.77
N SER A 205 1.51 -5.48 10.34
CA SER A 205 0.52 -5.18 11.38
C SER A 205 0.55 -6.22 12.52
N GLY A 206 0.66 -7.51 12.19
CA GLY A 206 0.47 -8.60 13.16
C GLY A 206 1.44 -8.58 14.34
N GLN A 207 2.72 -8.24 14.11
CA GLN A 207 3.71 -8.12 15.17
C GLN A 207 3.35 -7.05 16.22
N TYR A 208 2.72 -5.94 15.79
CA TYR A 208 2.40 -4.82 16.66
C TYR A 208 1.16 -5.13 17.50
N LEU A 209 0.15 -5.75 16.88
CA LEU A 209 -1.04 -6.23 17.59
C LEU A 209 -0.66 -7.28 18.63
N ALA A 210 0.21 -8.22 18.27
CA ALA A 210 0.67 -9.26 19.19
C ALA A 210 1.47 -8.67 20.36
N ARG A 211 2.34 -7.67 20.13
CA ARG A 211 3.03 -6.95 21.21
C ARG A 211 2.07 -6.21 22.13
N ALA A 212 1.03 -5.58 21.58
CA ALA A 212 0.02 -4.89 22.39
C ALA A 212 -0.68 -5.88 23.34
N ARG A 213 -0.99 -7.09 22.88
CA ARG A 213 -1.56 -8.15 23.72
C ARG A 213 -0.60 -8.65 24.79
N ASP A 214 0.69 -8.78 24.49
CA ASP A 214 1.70 -9.13 25.50
C ASP A 214 1.79 -8.07 26.61
N GLN A 215 1.72 -6.79 26.24
CA GLN A 215 1.74 -5.67 27.19
C GLN A 215 0.46 -5.62 28.04
N GLU A 216 -0.70 -5.84 27.43
CA GLU A 216 -1.98 -5.92 28.13
C GLU A 216 -1.99 -7.06 29.14
N THR A 217 -1.56 -8.25 28.73
CA THR A 217 -1.48 -9.44 29.61
C THR A 217 -0.58 -9.17 30.82
N THR A 218 0.57 -8.53 30.59
CA THR A 218 1.49 -8.13 31.66
C THR A 218 0.85 -7.14 32.62
N SER A 219 0.15 -6.13 32.10
CA SER A 219 -0.48 -5.08 32.91
C SER A 219 -1.62 -5.62 33.77
N VAL A 220 -2.46 -6.51 33.21
CA VAL A 220 -3.53 -7.17 33.95
C VAL A 220 -2.96 -8.05 35.07
N ALA A 221 -1.89 -8.80 34.80
CA ALA A 221 -1.23 -9.62 35.82
C ALA A 221 -0.68 -8.76 36.99
N GLN A 222 -0.09 -7.60 36.69
CA GLN A 222 0.39 -6.66 37.70
C GLN A 222 -0.76 -6.08 38.56
N LEU A 223 -1.86 -5.67 37.92
CA LEU A 223 -3.03 -5.17 38.64
C LEU A 223 -3.66 -6.24 39.54
N ALA A 224 -3.74 -7.49 39.06
CA ALA A 224 -4.24 -8.60 39.85
C ALA A 224 -3.35 -8.88 41.08
N ALA A 225 -2.03 -8.80 40.92
CA ALA A 225 -1.08 -8.95 42.03
C ALA A 225 -1.24 -7.83 43.08
N LEU A 226 -1.36 -6.57 42.64
CA LEU A 226 -1.58 -5.43 43.53
C LEU A 226 -2.91 -5.53 44.28
N ALA A 227 -3.99 -5.93 43.59
CA ALA A 227 -5.29 -6.12 44.20
C ALA A 227 -5.27 -7.22 45.27
N LYS A 228 -4.54 -8.32 45.01
CA LYS A 228 -4.34 -9.40 45.98
C LYS A 228 -3.60 -8.91 47.22
N GLU A 229 -2.46 -8.23 47.04
CA GLU A 229 -1.68 -7.67 48.15
C GLU A 229 -2.49 -6.68 49.00
N SER A 230 -3.24 -5.79 48.34
CA SER A 230 -4.12 -4.83 49.02
C SER A 230 -5.23 -5.54 49.80
N GLY A 231 -5.81 -6.62 49.26
CA GLY A 231 -6.81 -7.43 49.94
C GLY A 231 -6.25 -8.17 51.17
N GLU A 232 -5.03 -8.69 51.07
CA GLU A 232 -4.32 -9.29 52.20
C GLU A 232 -4.03 -8.25 53.29
N GLN A 233 -3.63 -7.03 52.92
CA GLN A 233 -3.45 -5.93 53.87
C GLN A 233 -4.77 -5.54 54.54
N ALA A 234 -5.84 -5.34 53.78
CA ALA A 234 -7.16 -5.02 54.32
C ALA A 234 -7.66 -6.10 55.30
N THR A 235 -7.37 -7.38 55.01
CA THR A 235 -7.67 -8.49 55.92
C THR A 235 -6.89 -8.36 57.23
N ARG A 236 -5.57 -8.09 57.17
CA ARG A 236 -4.74 -7.87 58.37
C ARG A 236 -5.22 -6.69 59.20
N GLU A 237 -5.55 -5.56 58.57
CA GLU A 237 -6.07 -4.37 59.26
C GLU A 237 -7.44 -4.63 59.90
N THR A 238 -8.31 -5.39 59.24
CA THR A 238 -9.61 -5.79 59.79
C THR A 238 -9.45 -6.65 61.03
N GLU A 239 -8.55 -7.64 61.02
CA GLU A 239 -8.27 -8.46 62.21
C GLU A 239 -7.65 -7.63 63.34
N ALA A 240 -6.71 -6.74 63.04
CA ALA A 240 -6.15 -5.82 64.04
C ALA A 240 -7.22 -4.89 64.64
N ALA A 241 -8.16 -4.39 63.83
CA ALA A 241 -9.27 -3.57 64.30
C ALA A 241 -10.24 -4.35 65.19
N LYS A 242 -10.54 -5.62 64.86
CA LYS A 242 -11.33 -6.51 65.73
C LYS A 242 -10.66 -6.73 67.08
N GLU A 243 -9.36 -7.00 67.09
CA GLU A 243 -8.59 -7.18 68.33
C GLU A 243 -8.54 -5.90 69.17
N ALA A 244 -8.34 -4.73 68.54
CA ALA A 244 -8.39 -3.45 69.21
C ALA A 244 -9.78 -3.15 69.81
N SER A 245 -10.84 -3.46 69.07
CA SER A 245 -12.23 -3.33 69.54
C SER A 245 -12.50 -4.23 70.75
N ALA A 246 -12.09 -5.51 70.69
CA ALA A 246 -12.23 -6.44 71.80
C ALA A 246 -11.51 -5.93 73.07
N ARG A 247 -10.28 -5.41 72.92
CA ARG A 247 -9.53 -4.78 74.01
C ARG A 247 -10.24 -3.55 74.57
N ALA A 248 -10.83 -2.71 73.72
CA ALA A 248 -11.57 -1.52 74.16
C ALA A 248 -12.85 -1.87 74.93
N VAL A 249 -13.59 -2.90 74.49
CA VAL A 249 -14.76 -3.42 75.20
C VAL A 249 -14.37 -3.94 76.58
N GLU A 250 -13.29 -4.72 76.67
CA GLU A 250 -12.81 -5.27 77.93
C GLU A 250 -12.31 -4.18 78.89
N ALA A 251 -11.54 -3.21 78.40
CA ALA A 251 -11.12 -2.06 79.18
C ALA A 251 -12.33 -1.26 79.72
N SER A 252 -13.37 -1.10 78.90
CA SER A 252 -14.61 -0.42 79.31
C SER A 252 -15.36 -1.20 80.40
N ARG A 253 -15.39 -2.54 80.32
CA ARG A 253 -15.97 -3.41 81.36
C ARG A 253 -15.23 -3.24 82.70
N LEU A 254 -13.89 -3.33 82.67
CA LEU A 254 -13.05 -3.16 83.86
C LEU A 254 -13.22 -1.76 84.47
N ALA A 255 -13.28 -0.71 83.65
CA ALA A 255 -13.53 0.65 84.10
C ALA A 255 -14.89 0.78 84.80
N LYS A 256 -15.95 0.16 84.26
CA LYS A 256 -17.28 0.15 84.88
C LYS A 256 -17.27 -0.58 86.23
N GLU A 257 -16.59 -1.71 86.33
CA GLU A 257 -16.46 -2.46 87.59
C GLU A 257 -15.66 -1.69 88.65
N ALA A 258 -14.61 -0.98 88.23
CA ALA A 258 -13.85 -0.11 89.12
C ALA A 258 -14.71 1.07 89.62
N ALA A 259 -15.46 1.71 88.73
CA ALA A 259 -16.37 2.80 89.09
C ALA A 259 -17.49 2.34 90.06
N GLN A 260 -18.05 1.14 89.85
CA GLN A 260 -19.04 0.55 90.75
C GLN A 260 -18.47 0.28 92.15
N ARG A 261 -17.24 -0.26 92.23
CA ARG A 261 -16.55 -0.46 93.50
C ARG A 261 -16.30 0.86 94.23
N ALA A 262 -15.78 1.86 93.52
CA ALA A 262 -15.56 3.20 94.09
C ALA A 262 -16.87 3.82 94.63
N ALA A 263 -18.00 3.63 93.94
CA ALA A 263 -19.31 4.09 94.42
C ALA A 263 -19.76 3.37 95.71
N GLN A 264 -19.55 2.05 95.81
CA GLN A 264 -19.86 1.29 97.02
C GLN A 264 -19.01 1.72 98.22
N GLU A 265 -17.71 1.92 98.01
CA GLU A 265 -16.79 2.43 99.04
C GLU A 265 -17.18 3.84 99.50
N THR A 266 -17.59 4.70 98.56
CA THR A 266 -18.06 6.06 98.88
C THR A 266 -19.33 6.02 99.75
N GLU A 267 -20.27 5.13 99.45
CA GLU A 267 -21.49 4.98 100.25
C GLU A 267 -21.19 4.42 101.64
N ALA A 268 -20.28 3.44 101.75
CA ALA A 268 -19.81 2.93 103.03
C ALA A 268 -19.16 4.04 103.88
N ALA A 269 -18.27 4.83 103.27
CA ALA A 269 -17.62 5.96 103.94
C ALA A 269 -18.64 7.02 104.41
N LYS A 270 -19.70 7.28 103.63
CA LYS A 270 -20.79 8.18 104.03
C LYS A 270 -21.56 7.66 105.24
N ASN A 271 -21.86 6.36 105.27
CA ASN A 271 -22.51 5.73 106.42
C ASN A 271 -21.62 5.79 107.68
N ASP A 272 -20.32 5.56 107.53
CA ASP A 272 -19.35 5.67 108.61
C ASP A 272 -19.26 7.10 109.15
N ALA A 273 -19.20 8.08 108.26
CA ALA A 273 -19.22 9.50 108.62
C ALA A 273 -20.52 9.88 109.38
N GLY A 274 -21.68 9.36 108.95
CA GLY A 274 -22.95 9.54 109.65
C GLY A 274 -22.92 8.94 111.07
N ARG A 275 -22.45 7.70 111.22
CA ARG A 275 -22.28 7.05 112.53
C ARG A 275 -21.32 7.82 113.44
N ALA A 276 -20.22 8.33 112.90
CA ALA A 276 -19.27 9.15 113.63
C ALA A 276 -19.90 10.48 114.08
N ALA A 277 -20.68 11.14 113.22
CA ALA A 277 -21.39 12.37 113.56
C ALA A 277 -22.44 12.14 114.66
N GLU A 278 -23.21 11.06 114.60
CA GLU A 278 -24.15 10.69 115.67
C GLU A 278 -23.44 10.41 117.00
N ALA A 279 -22.32 9.69 116.97
CA ALA A 279 -21.53 9.42 118.17
C ALA A 279 -20.97 10.72 118.78
N ALA A 280 -20.51 11.64 117.94
CA ALA A 280 -20.08 12.97 118.37
C ALA A 280 -21.23 13.78 118.98
N GLY A 281 -22.43 13.75 118.38
CA GLY A 281 -23.64 14.37 118.92
C GLY A 281 -24.02 13.82 120.30
N ARG A 282 -24.06 12.49 120.46
CA ARG A 282 -24.31 11.85 121.75
C ARG A 282 -23.29 12.24 122.83
N ALA A 283 -22.01 12.35 122.44
CA ALA A 283 -20.97 12.80 123.35
C ALA A 283 -21.14 14.28 123.76
N ALA A 284 -21.57 15.14 122.83
CA ALA A 284 -21.85 16.54 123.11
C ALA A 284 -23.07 16.72 124.04
N ASP A 285 -24.15 15.98 123.81
CA ASP A 285 -25.36 16.00 124.66
C ASP A 285 -25.08 15.47 126.08
N SER A 286 -24.09 14.60 126.23
CA SER A 286 -23.66 14.06 127.54
C SER A 286 -22.70 14.98 128.29
N ALA A 287 -22.20 16.04 127.65
CA ALA A 287 -21.22 16.97 128.19
C ALA A 287 -21.81 18.35 128.55
N GLY A 288 -23.11 18.56 128.31
CA GLY A 288 -23.90 19.74 128.74
C GLY A 288 -24.82 19.40 129.90
#